data_AF-X0Y424-F1
#
_entry.id   AF-X0Y424-F1
#
_cell.length_a   1.000
_cell.length_b   1.000
_cell.length_c   1.000
_cell.angle_alpha   90.00
_cell.angle_beta   90.00
_cell.angle_gamma   90.00
#
_symmetry.space_group_name_H-M   'P 1'
#
loop_
_entity.id
_entity.type
_entity.pdbx_description
1 polymer ?
#
loop_
_entity_poly.entity_id
_entity_poly.type
_entity_poly.pdbx_seq_one_letter_code
_entity_poly.pdbx_strand_id
1 'polypeptide(L)'
;IGADCLRVKADCCGQNRLFEAETAVIATGFGSSLPGKLHLGKISNFIVGAQADVSIDGVDEVEVYFDQTLAPGGFAWLVPTKDSKGLAGLMTRQQPEYYLNKLLSNLKAQAKIASAEVAQGYGVIPLQPLPRTYTDRILAVGEAAGQVKPTTGGGIYYGLLCADIAADSLQQAFLANDFSAPKLASYQKQWRAKLGKELRTGYWAHRLYERLNNRQIERLHTFCRRQ
;
A
#
# COMPACT_ATOMS: atom_id res chain seq x y z
N ILE A 1 -1.15 -13.79 24.59
CA ILE A 1 -1.93 -14.79 23.84
C ILE A 1 -2.05 -15.99 24.77
N GLY A 2 -3.27 -16.40 25.11
CA GLY A 2 -3.51 -17.56 25.97
C GLY A 2 -3.62 -18.85 25.16
N ALA A 3 -3.63 -19.98 25.86
CA ALA A 3 -3.81 -21.30 25.24
C ALA A 3 -5.15 -21.40 24.49
N ASP A 4 -6.23 -20.89 25.08
CA ASP A 4 -7.60 -21.04 24.57
C ASP A 4 -8.19 -19.77 23.93
N CYS A 5 -7.69 -18.59 24.32
CA CYS A 5 -8.20 -17.33 23.82
C CYS A 5 -7.12 -16.25 23.67
N LEU A 6 -7.46 -15.23 22.90
CA LEU A 6 -6.72 -14.00 22.74
C LEU A 6 -7.46 -12.86 23.44
N ARG A 7 -6.71 -12.05 24.19
CA ARG A 7 -7.20 -10.82 24.84
C ARG A 7 -6.71 -9.61 24.06
N VAL A 8 -7.63 -8.81 23.54
CA VAL A 8 -7.33 -7.52 22.90
C VAL A 8 -7.68 -6.40 23.86
N LYS A 9 -6.70 -5.57 24.20
CA LYS A 9 -6.96 -4.28 24.86
C LYS A 9 -7.08 -3.22 23.77
N ALA A 10 -8.21 -2.51 23.74
CA ALA A 10 -8.44 -1.42 22.82
C ALA A 10 -8.97 -0.18 23.55
N ASP A 11 -8.59 1.00 23.06
CA ASP A 11 -9.23 2.25 23.45
C ASP A 11 -10.48 2.42 22.58
N CYS A 12 -11.65 2.49 23.22
CA CYS A 12 -12.92 2.76 22.58
C CYS A 12 -13.49 4.05 23.16
N CYS A 13 -13.35 5.16 22.43
CA CYS A 13 -13.85 6.48 22.82
C CYS A 13 -13.28 6.96 24.18
N GLY A 14 -11.97 6.79 24.40
CA GLY A 14 -11.28 7.19 25.63
C GLY A 14 -11.41 6.19 26.78
N GLN A 15 -12.07 5.06 26.55
CA GLN A 15 -12.22 3.99 27.54
C GLN A 15 -11.42 2.76 27.12
N ASN A 16 -10.53 2.31 28.00
CA ASN A 16 -9.84 1.04 27.82
C ASN A 16 -10.83 -0.11 28.01
N ARG A 17 -11.06 -0.89 26.95
CA ARG A 17 -11.87 -2.11 26.97
C ARG A 17 -11.02 -3.33 26.69
N LEU A 18 -11.42 -4.44 27.28
CA LEU A 18 -10.82 -5.76 27.07
C LEU A 18 -11.82 -6.63 26.30
N PHE A 19 -11.37 -7.21 25.20
CA PHE A 19 -12.12 -8.15 24.39
C PHE A 19 -11.45 -9.52 24.46
N GLU A 20 -12.24 -10.58 24.56
CA GLU A 20 -11.78 -11.96 24.41
C GLU A 20 -12.29 -12.51 23.08
N ALA A 21 -11.40 -13.18 22.34
CA ALA A 21 -11.70 -13.78 21.05
C ALA A 21 -10.85 -15.04 20.84
N GLU A 22 -11.32 -15.99 20.04
CA GLU A 22 -10.53 -17.18 19.68
C GLU A 22 -9.37 -16.83 18.74
N THR A 23 -9.58 -15.84 17.87
CA THR A 23 -8.62 -15.39 16.86
C THR A 23 -8.78 -13.89 16.58
N ALA A 24 -7.77 -13.26 15.97
CA ALA A 24 -7.82 -11.86 15.54
C ALA A 24 -7.15 -11.65 14.17
N VAL A 25 -7.59 -10.62 13.44
CA VAL A 25 -7.00 -10.22 12.17
C VAL A 25 -6.47 -8.79 12.30
N ILE A 26 -5.19 -8.60 12.00
CA ILE A 26 -4.55 -7.28 11.94
C ILE A 26 -4.81 -6.69 10.56
N ALA A 27 -5.70 -5.70 10.52
CA ALA A 27 -6.05 -4.92 9.33
C ALA A 27 -5.87 -3.41 9.58
N THR A 28 -4.85 -3.02 10.36
CA THR A 28 -4.67 -1.66 10.88
C THR A 28 -4.01 -0.66 9.91
N GLY A 29 -3.83 -1.03 8.64
CA GLY A 29 -3.04 -0.24 7.70
C GLY A 29 -1.54 -0.21 8.05
N PHE A 30 -0.79 0.71 7.44
CA PHE A 30 0.61 0.94 7.82
C PHE A 30 0.74 1.80 9.08
N GLY A 31 1.87 1.68 9.78
CA GLY A 31 2.23 2.53 10.92
C GLY A 31 1.89 1.94 12.29
N SER A 32 1.12 0.85 12.34
CA SER A 32 0.87 0.13 13.59
C SER A 32 2.13 -0.58 14.10
N SER A 33 2.42 -0.48 15.40
CA SER A 33 3.48 -1.27 16.06
C SER A 33 3.08 -2.72 16.33
N LEU A 34 1.80 -3.08 16.11
CA LEU A 34 1.25 -4.39 16.46
C LEU A 34 1.98 -5.56 15.77
N PRO A 35 2.26 -5.55 14.45
CA PRO A 35 2.98 -6.65 13.83
C PRO A 35 4.35 -6.92 14.46
N GLY A 36 5.07 -5.86 14.83
CA GLY A 36 6.35 -5.96 15.50
C GLY A 36 6.24 -6.54 16.92
N LYS A 37 5.26 -6.09 17.70
CA LYS A 37 4.97 -6.61 19.06
C LYS A 37 4.55 -8.08 19.06
N LEU A 38 3.99 -8.56 17.96
CA LEU A 38 3.54 -9.93 17.76
C LEU A 38 4.57 -10.81 17.04
N HIS A 39 5.81 -10.34 16.91
CA HIS A 39 6.92 -11.06 16.27
C HIS A 39 6.66 -11.47 14.80
N LEU A 40 5.80 -10.73 14.10
CA LEU A 40 5.54 -10.92 12.67
C LEU A 40 6.64 -10.29 11.79
N GLY A 41 7.48 -9.45 12.40
CA GLY A 41 8.54 -8.67 11.75
C GLY A 41 8.15 -7.21 11.60
N LYS A 42 8.91 -6.48 10.77
CA LYS A 42 8.68 -5.06 10.46
C LYS A 42 8.82 -4.83 8.96
N ILE A 43 8.03 -3.93 8.43
CA ILE A 43 8.20 -3.42 7.06
C ILE A 43 9.20 -2.27 7.14
N SER A 44 10.40 -2.46 6.59
CA SER A 44 11.47 -1.46 6.61
C SER A 44 11.61 -0.69 5.30
N ASN A 45 11.02 -1.19 4.21
CA ASN A 45 11.10 -0.56 2.90
C ASN A 45 9.71 -0.07 2.47
N PHE A 46 9.59 1.25 2.36
CA PHE A 46 8.37 1.94 2.00
C PHE A 46 8.68 3.21 1.21
N ILE A 47 7.65 3.77 0.60
CA ILE A 47 7.66 5.06 -0.09
C ILE A 47 6.50 5.90 0.44
N VAL A 48 6.58 7.23 0.35
CA VAL A 48 5.48 8.11 0.79
C VAL A 48 4.69 8.55 -0.44
N GLY A 49 3.38 8.32 -0.41
CA GLY A 49 2.42 8.94 -1.30
C GLY A 49 1.98 10.29 -0.73
N ALA A 50 1.97 11.33 -1.55
CA ALA A 50 1.43 12.64 -1.22
C ALA A 50 0.42 13.04 -2.30
N GLN A 51 -0.73 13.55 -1.90
CA GLN A 51 -1.83 13.85 -2.80
C GLN A 51 -2.58 15.10 -2.35
N ALA A 52 -3.11 15.85 -3.30
CA ALA A 52 -4.05 16.93 -3.09
C ALA A 52 -5.30 16.74 -3.96
N ASP A 53 -6.44 17.19 -3.43
CA ASP A 53 -7.62 17.45 -4.23
C ASP A 53 -7.35 18.67 -5.14
N VAL A 54 -7.76 18.61 -6.40
CA VAL A 54 -7.55 19.69 -7.38
C VAL A 54 -8.81 19.97 -8.18
N SER A 55 -8.98 21.21 -8.64
CA SER A 55 -9.94 21.53 -9.70
C SER A 55 -9.27 21.32 -11.04
N ILE A 56 -9.78 20.39 -11.84
CA ILE A 56 -9.27 20.05 -13.17
C ILE A 56 -9.89 20.96 -14.22
N ASP A 57 -9.08 21.33 -15.21
CA ASP A 57 -9.51 22.02 -16.41
C ASP A 57 -9.07 21.21 -17.64
N GLY A 58 -10.02 20.78 -18.47
CA GLY A 58 -9.75 20.13 -19.75
C GLY A 58 -9.08 18.74 -19.73
N VAL A 59 -8.94 18.08 -18.57
CA VAL A 59 -8.40 16.70 -18.47
C VAL A 59 -9.52 15.71 -18.17
N ASP A 60 -9.71 14.74 -19.05
CA ASP A 60 -10.73 13.68 -18.96
C ASP A 60 -10.13 12.27 -18.76
N GLU A 61 -8.83 12.11 -19.00
CA GLU A 61 -8.11 10.84 -18.82
C GLU A 61 -7.20 10.84 -17.58
N VAL A 62 -6.91 9.64 -17.08
CA VAL A 62 -5.89 9.45 -16.05
C VAL A 62 -4.51 9.67 -16.65
N GLU A 63 -3.77 10.64 -16.13
CA GLU A 63 -2.39 10.87 -16.52
C GLU A 63 -1.41 10.31 -15.48
N VAL A 64 -0.33 9.70 -15.98
CA VAL A 64 0.77 9.19 -15.16
C VAL A 64 2.08 9.78 -15.68
N TYR A 65 2.83 10.42 -14.80
CA TYR A 65 4.09 11.09 -15.13
C TYR A 65 5.28 10.31 -14.58
N PHE A 66 6.08 9.75 -15.50
CA PHE A 66 7.37 9.13 -15.20
C PHE A 66 8.50 10.14 -15.36
N ASP A 67 8.64 11.05 -14.39
CA ASP A 67 9.66 12.10 -14.40
C ASP A 67 10.37 12.17 -13.05
N GLN A 68 11.66 11.87 -13.03
CA GLN A 68 12.50 11.89 -11.82
C GLN A 68 12.69 13.28 -11.23
N THR A 69 12.39 14.34 -11.97
CA THR A 69 12.43 15.72 -11.48
C THR A 69 11.11 16.13 -10.81
N LEU A 70 9.99 15.46 -11.11
CA LEU A 70 8.69 15.70 -10.51
C LEU A 70 8.38 14.70 -9.38
N ALA A 71 8.71 13.43 -9.57
CA ALA A 71 8.49 12.35 -8.61
C ALA A 71 9.73 11.43 -8.50
N PRO A 72 10.82 11.89 -7.85
CA PRO A 72 12.05 11.10 -7.76
C PRO A 72 11.83 9.74 -7.09
N GLY A 73 12.27 8.69 -7.76
CA GLY A 73 12.14 7.31 -7.27
C GLY A 73 10.71 6.75 -7.35
N GLY A 74 9.76 7.46 -7.95
CA GLY A 74 8.38 7.03 -8.14
C GLY A 74 7.74 7.68 -9.36
N PHE A 75 6.43 7.86 -9.33
CA PHE A 75 5.70 8.55 -10.40
C PHE A 75 4.68 9.51 -9.79
N ALA A 76 4.26 10.47 -10.60
CA ALA A 76 3.15 11.36 -10.29
C ALA A 76 1.90 10.97 -11.10
N TRP A 77 0.73 11.36 -10.61
CA TRP A 77 -0.54 11.12 -11.27
C TRP A 77 -1.42 12.37 -11.24
N LEU A 78 -2.30 12.47 -12.23
CA LEU A 78 -3.48 13.32 -12.22
C LEU A 78 -4.67 12.44 -12.61
N VAL A 79 -5.58 12.23 -11.67
CA VAL A 79 -6.75 11.37 -11.84
C VAL A 79 -8.00 12.24 -11.83
N PRO A 80 -8.68 12.41 -12.98
CA PRO A 80 -9.98 13.05 -13.01
C PRO A 80 -11.02 12.28 -12.20
N THR A 81 -11.84 13.04 -11.48
CA THR A 81 -12.99 12.54 -10.73
C THR A 81 -14.25 13.25 -11.23
N LYS A 82 -15.29 13.36 -10.41
CA LYS A 82 -16.54 14.01 -10.81
C LYS A 82 -16.46 15.52 -10.65
N ASP A 83 -17.36 16.24 -11.31
CA ASP A 83 -17.63 17.67 -11.10
C ASP A 83 -16.39 18.57 -11.27
N SER A 84 -15.59 18.30 -12.32
CA SER A 84 -14.33 19.01 -12.59
C SER A 84 -13.31 18.97 -11.45
N LYS A 85 -13.39 17.93 -10.60
CA LYS A 85 -12.40 17.66 -9.56
C LYS A 85 -11.44 16.57 -9.97
N GLY A 86 -10.30 16.50 -9.32
CA GLY A 86 -9.37 15.41 -9.48
C GLY A 86 -8.45 15.23 -8.29
N LEU A 87 -7.63 14.19 -8.40
CA LEU A 87 -6.58 13.88 -7.44
C LEU A 87 -5.23 14.03 -8.15
N ALA A 88 -4.41 14.97 -7.68
CA ALA A 88 -3.04 15.14 -8.14
C ALA A 88 -2.09 14.69 -7.04
N GLY A 89 -1.19 13.78 -7.35
CA GLY A 89 -0.30 13.23 -6.35
C GLY A 89 0.95 12.59 -6.92
N LEU A 90 1.81 12.13 -6.02
CA LEU A 90 3.03 11.43 -6.36
C LEU A 90 3.45 10.48 -5.26
N MET A 91 4.32 9.54 -5.61
CA MET A 91 5.07 8.77 -4.62
C MET A 91 6.57 9.10 -4.71
N THR A 92 7.19 9.35 -3.55
CA THR A 92 8.60 9.67 -3.45
C THR A 92 9.16 9.24 -2.09
N ARG A 93 10.47 8.97 -2.03
CA ARG A 93 11.18 8.82 -0.75
C ARG A 93 11.75 10.14 -0.23
N GLN A 94 11.69 11.19 -1.04
CA GLN A 94 12.37 12.46 -0.81
C GLN A 94 11.34 13.57 -0.73
N GLN A 95 11.33 14.34 0.37
CA GLN A 95 10.61 15.61 0.52
C GLN A 95 9.22 15.62 -0.16
N PRO A 96 8.28 14.74 0.25
CA PRO A 96 7.00 14.55 -0.44
C PRO A 96 6.20 15.84 -0.62
N GLU A 97 6.19 16.71 0.39
CA GLU A 97 5.53 18.02 0.33
C GLU A 97 6.14 18.94 -0.74
N TYR A 98 7.48 19.03 -0.79
CA TYR A 98 8.19 19.85 -1.78
C TYR A 98 7.85 19.41 -3.20
N TYR A 99 7.93 18.11 -3.47
CA TYR A 99 7.64 17.58 -4.81
C TYR A 99 6.16 17.67 -5.14
N LEU A 100 5.25 17.54 -4.17
CA LEU A 100 3.82 17.73 -4.39
C LEU A 100 3.54 19.18 -4.82
N ASN A 101 4.10 20.16 -4.10
CA ASN A 101 3.98 21.57 -4.46
C ASN A 101 4.58 21.88 -5.85
N LYS A 102 5.71 21.22 -6.19
CA LYS A 102 6.32 21.31 -7.52
C LYS A 102 5.42 20.74 -8.62
N LEU A 103 4.83 19.56 -8.39
CA LEU A 103 3.88 18.93 -9.30
C LEU A 103 2.66 19.84 -9.53
N LEU A 104 2.03 20.34 -8.46
CA LEU A 104 0.86 21.21 -8.55
C LEU A 104 1.18 22.50 -9.32
N SER A 105 2.34 23.11 -9.06
CA SER A 105 2.80 24.30 -9.80
C SER A 105 3.00 24.00 -11.29
N ASN A 106 3.54 22.82 -11.61
CA ASN A 106 3.75 22.38 -12.98
C ASN A 106 2.44 22.10 -13.72
N LEU A 107 1.48 21.43 -13.08
CA LEU A 107 0.15 21.17 -13.65
C LEU A 107 -0.63 22.47 -13.89
N LYS A 108 -0.52 23.44 -12.97
CA LYS A 108 -1.13 24.77 -13.13
C LYS A 108 -0.52 25.54 -14.31
N ALA A 109 0.80 25.50 -14.46
CA ALA A 109 1.48 26.14 -15.60
C ALA A 109 1.11 25.51 -16.96
N GLN A 110 0.71 24.24 -16.96
CA GLN A 110 0.19 23.54 -18.14
C GLN A 110 -1.33 23.75 -18.35
N ALA A 111 -1.99 24.57 -17.52
CA ALA A 111 -3.44 24.75 -17.54
C ALA A 111 -4.25 23.45 -17.38
N LYS A 112 -3.70 22.43 -16.70
CA LYS A 112 -4.39 21.17 -16.41
C LYS A 112 -5.24 21.23 -15.13
N ILE A 113 -4.86 22.13 -14.22
CA ILE A 113 -5.60 22.40 -12.99
C ILE A 113 -5.78 23.89 -12.81
N ALA A 114 -6.97 24.30 -12.36
CA ALA A 114 -7.28 25.68 -12.01
C ALA A 114 -6.74 26.06 -10.63
N SER A 115 -6.86 25.13 -9.67
CA SER A 115 -6.44 25.30 -8.28
C SER A 115 -6.18 23.95 -7.61
N ALA A 116 -5.45 23.98 -6.50
CA ALA A 116 -5.39 22.88 -5.55
C ALA A 116 -6.33 23.20 -4.38
N GLU A 117 -7.26 22.29 -4.09
CA GLU A 117 -8.12 22.35 -2.90
C GLU A 117 -7.35 21.80 -1.69
N VAL A 118 -7.67 22.36 -0.53
CA VAL A 118 -6.80 22.51 0.67
C VAL A 118 -6.43 21.21 1.39
N ALA A 119 -6.95 20.05 0.98
CA ALA A 119 -6.67 18.79 1.67
C ALA A 119 -5.44 18.07 1.09
N GLN A 120 -4.30 18.21 1.77
CA GLN A 120 -3.14 17.36 1.51
C GLN A 120 -3.25 16.06 2.31
N GLY A 121 -3.21 14.93 1.61
CA GLY A 121 -3.14 13.60 2.19
C GLY A 121 -1.74 13.01 2.04
N TYR A 122 -1.21 12.42 3.12
CA TYR A 122 0.02 11.65 3.10
C TYR A 122 -0.25 10.21 3.52
N GLY A 123 0.30 9.25 2.78
CA GLY A 123 0.20 7.83 3.08
C GLY A 123 1.55 7.16 2.91
N VAL A 124 1.83 6.15 3.72
CA VAL A 124 3.04 5.34 3.54
C VAL A 124 2.68 4.08 2.79
N ILE A 125 3.47 3.71 1.80
CA ILE A 125 3.19 2.60 0.90
C ILE A 125 4.29 1.54 1.10
N PRO A 126 3.97 0.37 1.67
CA PRO A 126 4.88 -0.77 1.74
C PRO A 126 5.36 -1.21 0.35
N LEU A 127 6.66 -1.44 0.22
CA LEU A 127 7.23 -2.00 -1.01
C LEU A 127 7.56 -3.49 -0.89
N GLN A 128 7.43 -4.05 0.32
CA GLN A 128 7.66 -5.46 0.61
C GLN A 128 6.70 -5.94 1.70
N PRO A 129 6.26 -7.21 1.63
CA PRO A 129 5.43 -7.80 2.67
C PRO A 129 6.23 -8.08 3.95
N LEU A 130 5.50 -8.30 5.06
CA LEU A 130 6.09 -8.83 6.28
C LEU A 130 6.81 -10.18 6.03
N PRO A 131 7.88 -10.49 6.79
CA PRO A 131 8.49 -11.81 6.78
C PRO A 131 7.48 -12.92 7.12
N ARG A 132 6.64 -12.66 8.13
CA ARG A 132 5.56 -13.55 8.57
C ARG A 132 4.25 -12.78 8.71
N THR A 133 3.14 -13.40 8.28
CA THR A 133 1.79 -12.79 8.23
C THR A 133 0.77 -13.53 9.11
N TYR A 134 1.27 -14.39 10.00
CA TYR A 134 0.47 -15.19 10.93
C TYR A 134 1.28 -15.46 12.20
N THR A 135 0.60 -15.69 13.32
CA THR A 135 1.15 -16.32 14.53
C THR A 135 0.01 -17.06 15.21
N ASP A 136 0.22 -17.64 16.39
CA ASP A 136 -0.86 -18.28 17.14
C ASP A 136 -2.05 -17.33 17.28
N ARG A 137 -3.23 -17.77 16.81
CA ARG A 137 -4.51 -17.05 16.87
C ARG A 137 -4.56 -15.72 16.14
N ILE A 138 -3.58 -15.39 15.29
CA ILE A 138 -3.53 -14.07 14.63
C ILE A 138 -3.10 -14.18 13.17
N LEU A 139 -3.81 -13.49 12.28
CA LEU A 139 -3.39 -13.21 10.91
C LEU A 139 -3.15 -11.71 10.71
N ALA A 140 -2.30 -11.36 9.73
CA ALA A 140 -2.16 -9.99 9.24
C ALA A 140 -2.54 -9.93 7.76
N VAL A 141 -3.33 -8.92 7.38
CA VAL A 141 -3.84 -8.74 6.01
C VAL A 141 -3.60 -7.31 5.51
N GLY A 142 -3.72 -7.12 4.21
CA GLY A 142 -3.64 -5.82 3.55
C GLY A 142 -2.31 -5.11 3.76
N GLU A 143 -2.39 -3.80 3.91
CA GLU A 143 -1.21 -2.95 4.08
C GLU A 143 -0.43 -3.23 5.37
N ALA A 144 -1.11 -3.65 6.44
CA ALA A 144 -0.47 -4.10 7.68
C ALA A 144 0.44 -5.32 7.47
N ALA A 145 0.13 -6.15 6.47
CA ALA A 145 0.95 -7.28 6.02
C ALA A 145 1.91 -6.94 4.87
N GLY A 146 1.89 -5.70 4.36
CA GLY A 146 2.62 -5.24 3.18
C GLY A 146 2.16 -5.92 1.89
N GLN A 147 0.87 -6.28 1.80
CA GLN A 147 0.24 -6.86 0.61
C GLN A 147 -0.20 -5.74 -0.33
N VAL A 148 0.79 -5.03 -0.89
CA VAL A 148 0.61 -3.86 -1.76
C VAL A 148 1.44 -4.03 -3.02
N LYS A 149 0.91 -3.65 -4.18
CA LYS A 149 1.61 -3.73 -5.46
C LYS A 149 2.76 -2.71 -5.48
N PRO A 150 4.04 -3.14 -5.49
CA PRO A 150 5.16 -2.20 -5.31
C PRO A 150 5.36 -1.25 -6.49
N THR A 151 4.84 -1.58 -7.68
CA THR A 151 5.00 -0.74 -8.88
C THR A 151 4.02 0.41 -8.96
N THR A 152 2.82 0.27 -8.35
CA THR A 152 1.75 1.27 -8.45
C THR A 152 1.33 1.82 -7.10
N GLY A 153 1.76 1.20 -5.99
CA GLY A 153 1.24 1.47 -4.66
C GLY A 153 -0.20 1.00 -4.42
N GLY A 154 -0.82 0.31 -5.40
CA GLY A 154 -2.19 -0.16 -5.28
C GLY A 154 -2.31 -1.34 -4.31
N GLY A 155 -3.09 -1.16 -3.25
CA GLY A 155 -3.28 -2.16 -2.20
C GLY A 155 -4.68 -2.78 -2.10
N ILE A 156 -5.73 -2.12 -2.63
CA ILE A 156 -7.12 -2.54 -2.42
C ILE A 156 -7.36 -3.97 -2.94
N TYR A 157 -7.02 -4.25 -4.19
CA TYR A 157 -7.21 -5.56 -4.79
C TYR A 157 -6.43 -6.66 -4.06
N TYR A 158 -5.16 -6.40 -3.71
CA TYR A 158 -4.34 -7.37 -2.99
C TYR A 158 -4.83 -7.62 -1.57
N GLY A 159 -5.26 -6.57 -0.89
CA GLY A 159 -5.85 -6.63 0.45
C GLY A 159 -7.11 -7.47 0.46
N LEU A 160 -8.04 -7.23 -0.48
CA LEU A 160 -9.27 -8.02 -0.61
C LEU A 160 -8.98 -9.48 -0.93
N LEU A 161 -8.12 -9.75 -1.91
CA LEU A 161 -7.71 -11.12 -2.25
C LEU A 161 -7.11 -11.85 -1.05
N CYS A 162 -6.29 -11.17 -0.25
CA CYS A 162 -5.71 -11.77 0.95
C CYS A 162 -6.71 -11.88 2.11
N ALA A 163 -7.70 -10.99 2.19
CA ALA A 163 -8.79 -11.10 3.15
C ALA A 163 -9.64 -12.35 2.90
N ASP A 164 -9.94 -12.66 1.63
CA ASP A 164 -10.67 -13.89 1.26
C ASP A 164 -9.87 -15.14 1.69
N ILE A 165 -8.58 -15.19 1.37
CA ILE A 165 -7.70 -16.31 1.77
C ILE A 165 -7.58 -16.42 3.29
N ALA A 166 -7.56 -15.28 4.01
CA ALA A 166 -7.54 -15.25 5.46
C ALA A 166 -8.86 -15.80 6.05
N ALA A 167 -10.01 -15.42 5.49
CA ALA A 167 -11.31 -15.93 5.90
C ALA A 167 -11.40 -17.45 5.72
N ASP A 168 -10.99 -17.97 4.56
CA ASP A 168 -10.93 -19.42 4.30
C ASP A 168 -10.00 -20.13 5.29
N SER A 169 -8.82 -19.57 5.54
CA SER A 169 -7.84 -20.16 6.46
C SER A 169 -8.36 -20.19 7.90
N LEU A 170 -9.07 -19.15 8.33
CA LEU A 170 -9.69 -19.09 9.65
C LEU A 170 -10.89 -20.04 9.74
N GLN A 171 -11.70 -20.17 8.70
CA GLN A 171 -12.79 -21.14 8.66
C GLN A 171 -12.25 -22.57 8.89
N GLN A 172 -11.15 -22.93 8.22
CA GLN A 172 -10.49 -24.22 8.42
C GLN A 172 -9.86 -24.39 9.80
N ALA A 173 -9.49 -23.29 10.47
CA ALA A 173 -9.02 -23.29 11.85
C ALA A 173 -10.18 -23.53 12.84
N PHE A 174 -11.31 -22.85 12.64
CA PHE A 174 -12.54 -23.06 13.43
C PHE A 174 -13.05 -24.51 13.33
N LEU A 175 -13.12 -25.06 12.12
CA LEU A 175 -13.56 -26.46 11.92
C LEU A 175 -12.65 -27.48 12.62
N ALA A 176 -11.37 -27.17 12.73
CA ALA A 176 -10.39 -28.04 13.39
C ALA A 176 -10.20 -27.73 14.89
N ASN A 177 -10.82 -26.65 15.39
CA ASN A 177 -10.51 -26.04 16.68
C ASN A 177 -8.98 -25.86 16.92
N ASP A 178 -8.26 -25.47 15.87
CA ASP A 178 -6.81 -25.34 15.88
C ASP A 178 -6.42 -23.97 15.30
N PHE A 179 -6.00 -23.06 16.16
CA PHE A 179 -5.54 -21.72 15.79
C PHE A 179 -4.03 -21.58 15.96
N SER A 180 -3.30 -22.69 16.01
CA SER A 180 -1.85 -22.69 16.14
C SER A 180 -1.18 -22.06 14.91
N ALA A 181 0.01 -21.51 15.10
CA ALA A 181 0.80 -20.97 14.01
C ALA A 181 1.05 -22.00 12.87
N PRO A 182 1.33 -23.30 13.13
CA PRO A 182 1.40 -24.31 12.07
C PRO A 182 0.15 -24.41 11.21
N LYS A 183 -1.05 -24.39 11.82
CA LYS A 183 -2.32 -24.43 11.09
C LYS A 183 -2.56 -23.17 10.27
N LEU A 184 -2.28 -22.00 10.85
CA LEU A 184 -2.42 -20.70 10.20
C LEU A 184 -1.33 -20.40 9.16
N ALA A 185 -0.24 -21.18 9.11
CA ALA A 185 0.80 -21.05 8.09
C ALA A 185 0.26 -21.25 6.65
N SER A 186 -0.84 -21.99 6.52
CA SER A 186 -1.56 -22.20 5.26
C SER A 186 -1.99 -20.89 4.61
N TYR A 187 -2.44 -19.90 5.39
CA TYR A 187 -2.77 -18.55 4.91
C TYR A 187 -1.60 -17.93 4.15
N GLN A 188 -0.42 -17.92 4.79
CA GLN A 188 0.77 -17.32 4.19
C GLN A 188 1.21 -18.03 2.92
N LYS A 189 1.15 -19.36 2.91
CA LYS A 189 1.48 -20.17 1.75
C LYS A 189 0.56 -19.82 0.57
N GLN A 190 -0.74 -19.71 0.81
CA GLN A 190 -1.74 -19.48 -0.22
C GLN A 190 -1.64 -18.09 -0.84
N TRP A 191 -1.56 -17.01 -0.04
CA TRP A 191 -1.42 -15.67 -0.63
C TRP A 191 -0.08 -15.50 -1.34
N ARG A 192 1.01 -16.09 -0.83
CA ARG A 192 2.31 -16.06 -1.51
C ARG A 192 2.30 -16.83 -2.82
N ALA A 193 1.51 -17.90 -2.94
CA ALA A 193 1.34 -18.61 -4.20
C ALA A 193 0.68 -17.73 -5.28
N LYS A 194 -0.30 -16.89 -4.89
CA LYS A 194 -0.97 -15.97 -5.83
C LYS A 194 -0.17 -14.71 -6.14
N LEU A 195 0.39 -14.05 -5.12
CA LEU A 195 0.98 -12.71 -5.26
C LEU A 195 2.50 -12.67 -5.12
N GLY A 196 3.13 -13.71 -4.58
CA GLY A 196 4.54 -13.66 -4.17
C GLY A 196 5.52 -13.39 -5.31
N LYS A 197 5.24 -13.92 -6.52
CA LYS A 197 6.05 -13.64 -7.72
C LYS A 197 5.86 -12.20 -8.17
N GLU A 198 4.61 -11.73 -8.28
CA GLU A 198 4.31 -10.36 -8.72
C GLU A 198 4.89 -9.31 -7.75
N LEU A 199 4.75 -9.52 -6.44
CA LEU A 199 5.34 -8.65 -5.42
C LEU A 199 6.88 -8.58 -5.54
N ARG A 200 7.53 -9.73 -5.75
CA ARG A 200 8.99 -9.77 -5.90
C ARG A 200 9.45 -9.08 -7.18
N THR A 201 8.83 -9.40 -8.31
CA THR A 201 9.15 -8.77 -9.60
C THR A 201 8.88 -7.28 -9.56
N GLY A 202 7.73 -6.88 -9.01
CA GLY A 202 7.37 -5.47 -8.85
C GLY A 202 8.34 -4.71 -7.98
N TYR A 203 8.80 -5.30 -6.87
CA TYR A 203 9.83 -4.71 -6.01
C TYR A 203 11.15 -4.46 -6.77
N TRP A 204 11.62 -5.45 -7.53
CA TRP A 204 12.85 -5.30 -8.32
C TRP A 204 12.69 -4.30 -9.48
N ALA A 205 11.53 -4.28 -10.12
CA ALA A 205 11.21 -3.30 -11.16
C ALA A 205 11.21 -1.88 -10.60
N HIS A 206 10.56 -1.66 -9.45
CA HIS A 206 10.58 -0.37 -8.76
C HIS A 206 12.00 0.05 -8.39
N ARG A 207 12.80 -0.85 -7.82
CA ARG A 207 14.21 -0.59 -7.47
C ARG A 207 15.08 -0.28 -8.68
N LEU A 208 14.82 -0.88 -9.83
CA LEU A 208 15.51 -0.55 -11.09
C LEU A 208 15.11 0.84 -11.55
N TYR A 209 13.80 1.13 -11.59
CA TYR A 209 13.26 2.42 -12.01
C TYR A 209 13.83 3.59 -11.19
N GLU A 210 13.97 3.43 -9.87
CA GLU A 210 14.58 4.42 -8.98
C GLU A 210 16.01 4.84 -9.38
N ARG A 211 16.72 4.00 -10.14
CA ARG A 211 18.10 4.25 -10.56
C ARG A 211 18.20 4.87 -11.95
N LEU A 212 17.09 4.96 -12.67
CA LEU A 212 17.06 5.51 -14.02
C LEU A 212 16.94 7.02 -13.98
N ASN A 213 17.59 7.71 -14.92
CA ASN A 213 17.33 9.12 -15.20
C ASN A 213 16.29 9.28 -16.33
N ASN A 214 15.77 10.50 -16.51
CA ASN A 214 14.74 10.78 -17.51
C ASN A 214 15.13 10.38 -18.94
N ARG A 215 16.41 10.48 -19.33
CA ARG A 215 16.87 10.05 -20.67
C ARG A 215 16.75 8.53 -20.84
N GLN A 216 17.02 7.76 -19.79
CA GLN A 216 16.89 6.30 -19.81
C GLN A 216 15.41 5.88 -19.81
N ILE A 217 14.56 6.57 -19.05
CA ILE A 217 13.12 6.35 -19.03
C ILE A 217 12.53 6.59 -20.43
N GLU A 218 12.91 7.70 -21.09
CA GLU A 218 12.44 8.04 -22.43
C GLU A 218 12.86 6.99 -23.48
N ARG A 219 14.08 6.46 -23.37
CA ARG A 219 14.56 5.37 -24.23
C ARG A 219 13.75 4.09 -24.04
N LEU A 220 13.42 3.73 -22.80
CA LEU A 220 12.58 2.56 -22.49
C LEU A 220 11.17 2.74 -23.06
N HIS A 221 10.57 3.92 -22.87
CA HIS A 221 9.25 4.23 -23.39
C HIS A 221 9.21 4.16 -24.93
N THR A 222 10.23 4.72 -25.60
CA THR A 222 10.37 4.62 -27.06
C THR A 222 10.53 3.19 -27.54
N PHE A 223 11.28 2.35 -26.80
CA PHE A 223 11.45 0.94 -27.12
C PHE A 223 10.13 0.17 -27.02
N CYS A 224 9.36 0.37 -25.93
CA CYS A 224 8.09 -0.29 -25.72
C CYS A 224 7.02 0.11 -26.75
N ARG A 225 7.04 1.35 -27.26
CA ARG A 225 6.11 1.81 -28.32
C ARG A 225 6.39 1.24 -29.70
N ARG A 226 7.56 0.62 -29.91
CA ARG A 226 7.97 0.05 -31.20
C ARG A 226 7.65 -1.43 -31.34
N GLN A 227 7.22 -2.10 -30.27
CA GLN A 227 6.69 -3.46 -30.28
C GLN A 227 5.17 -3.43 -30.33
#